data_AF-A0A2G2FAU2-F1
#
_entry.id   AF-A0A2G2FAU2-F1
#
_cell.length_a   1.000
_cell.length_b   1.000
_cell.length_c   1.000
_cell.angle_alpha   90.00
_cell.angle_beta   90.00
_cell.angle_gamma   90.00
#
_symmetry.space_group_name_H-M   'P 1'
#
loop_
_entity.id
_entity.type
_entity.pdbx_description
1 polymer ?
#
loop_
_entity_poly.entity_id
_entity_poly.type
_entity_poly.pdbx_seq_one_letter_code
_entity_poly.pdbx_strand_id
1 'polypeptide(L)'
;MKDTLQHLNSRIGQLELKIDSLTSNAELQRLSYEVNAKQDIITQVNDFYDSAWLKLIIVISILGILVPIVAQYFQRKNLNDLTEFIRNQMNDSFDRRIEELEEFNRNKIEGELLEFKDKITEIEEQNSKTLVELDASTYYLQGRASVLSKQYFLSIPSFLKSAYLFLDTDRPERANVQFVNLKLCLKNINSTKPIEQSNKLLKEGSYKMTIDEMIEYFESHDKNELYKVNLEAVIKEIKRIKNGG
;
A
#
# COMPACT_ATOMS: atom_id res chain seq x y z
N MET A 1 24.61 31.99 106.75
CA MET A 1 25.64 31.39 105.87
C MET A 1 25.65 29.86 105.94
N LYS A 2 25.67 29.25 107.14
CA LYS A 2 25.48 27.79 107.31
C LYS A 2 24.14 27.27 106.75
N ASP A 3 23.02 27.93 107.03
CA ASP A 3 21.69 27.51 106.52
C ASP A 3 21.56 27.57 104.99
N THR A 4 22.22 28.54 104.35
CA THR A 4 22.20 28.70 102.90
C THR A 4 22.97 27.58 102.20
N LEU A 5 24.11 27.18 102.75
CA LEU A 5 24.91 26.05 102.26
C LEU A 5 24.18 24.71 102.44
N GLN A 6 23.50 24.54 103.57
CA GLN A 6 22.74 23.33 103.86
C GLN A 6 21.52 23.19 102.94
N HIS A 7 20.84 24.31 102.64
CA HIS A 7 19.74 24.33 101.68
C HIS A 7 20.20 24.07 100.24
N LEU A 8 21.38 24.58 99.86
CA LEU A 8 21.98 24.32 98.54
C LEU A 8 22.36 22.85 98.37
N ASN A 9 23.00 22.22 99.36
CA ASN A 9 23.33 20.80 99.31
C ASN A 9 22.08 19.91 99.26
N SER A 10 21.02 20.28 99.99
CA SER A 10 19.73 19.60 99.90
C SER A 10 19.12 19.67 98.50
N ARG A 11 19.19 20.83 97.84
CA ARG A 11 18.72 21.00 96.46
C ARG A 11 19.56 20.24 95.45
N ILE A 12 20.89 20.20 95.63
CA ILE A 12 21.79 19.43 94.77
C ILE A 12 21.47 17.93 94.88
N GLY A 13 21.31 17.39 96.09
CA GLY A 13 20.93 15.99 96.26
C GLY A 13 19.55 15.65 95.68
N GLN A 14 18.58 16.56 95.77
CA GLN A 14 17.27 16.39 95.10
C GLN A 14 17.37 16.45 93.57
N LEU A 15 18.30 17.22 93.02
CA LEU A 15 18.55 17.30 91.59
C LEU A 15 19.26 16.04 91.09
N GLU A 16 20.25 15.52 91.82
CA GLU A 16 20.93 14.25 91.51
C GLU A 16 19.92 13.10 91.46
N LEU A 17 19.06 12.96 92.47
CA LEU A 17 18.01 11.94 92.46
C LEU A 17 17.03 12.08 91.27
N LYS A 18 16.71 13.31 90.86
CA LYS A 18 15.88 13.53 89.67
C LYS A 18 16.61 13.18 88.38
N ILE A 19 17.90 13.52 88.25
CA ILE A 19 18.73 13.18 87.10
C ILE A 19 18.89 11.67 86.99
N ASP A 20 19.13 10.97 88.09
CA ASP A 20 19.21 9.51 88.13
C ASP A 20 17.88 8.87 87.73
N SER A 21 16.76 9.39 88.23
CA SER A 21 15.42 8.91 87.84
C SER A 21 15.10 9.14 86.36
N LEU A 22 15.55 10.26 85.78
CA LEU A 22 15.38 10.57 84.36
C LEU A 22 16.25 9.66 83.49
N THR A 23 17.47 9.38 83.93
CA THR A 23 18.41 8.50 83.22
C THR A 23 17.89 7.06 83.24
N SER A 24 17.44 6.58 84.40
CA SER A 24 16.82 5.26 84.55
C SER A 24 15.53 5.14 83.71
N ASN A 25 14.68 6.18 83.67
CA ASN A 25 13.49 6.18 82.82
C ASN A 25 13.82 6.17 81.32
N ALA A 26 14.86 6.89 80.90
CA ALA A 26 15.31 6.89 79.51
C ALA A 26 15.86 5.52 79.10
N GLU A 27 16.62 4.85 79.98
CA GLU A 27 17.07 3.48 79.76
C GLU A 27 15.90 2.49 79.71
N LEU A 28 14.93 2.60 80.61
CA LEU A 28 13.73 1.74 80.60
C LEU A 28 12.88 1.92 79.35
N GLN A 29 12.74 3.16 78.85
CA GLN A 29 12.04 3.42 77.58
C GLN A 29 12.79 2.81 76.40
N ARG A 30 14.12 2.95 76.38
CA ARG A 30 14.95 2.34 75.33
C ARG A 30 14.87 0.81 75.38
N LEU A 31 14.98 0.21 76.56
CA LEU A 31 14.82 -1.23 76.75
C LEU A 31 13.42 -1.71 76.37
N SER A 32 12.38 -0.98 76.75
CA SER A 32 11.00 -1.31 76.34
C SER A 32 10.83 -1.23 74.82
N TYR A 33 11.43 -0.25 74.16
CA TYR A 33 11.43 -0.15 72.70
C TYR A 33 12.19 -1.32 72.05
N GLU A 34 13.38 -1.65 72.55
CA GLU A 34 14.16 -2.80 72.04
C GLU A 34 13.43 -4.13 72.28
N VAL A 35 12.74 -4.30 73.41
CA VAL A 35 11.94 -5.49 73.73
C VAL A 35 10.72 -5.58 72.83
N ASN A 36 9.97 -4.49 72.66
CA ASN A 36 8.81 -4.46 71.77
C ASN A 36 9.21 -4.74 70.31
N ALA A 37 10.30 -4.14 69.83
CA ALA A 37 10.83 -4.41 68.49
C ALA A 37 11.25 -5.88 68.32
N LYS A 38 11.88 -6.49 69.33
CA LYS A 38 12.23 -7.92 69.30
C LYS A 38 11.00 -8.81 69.38
N GLN A 39 9.97 -8.41 70.14
CA GLN A 39 8.74 -9.16 70.27
C GLN A 39 7.94 -9.14 68.95
N ASP A 40 7.88 -8.01 68.27
CA ASP A 40 7.27 -7.90 66.93
C ASP A 40 7.99 -8.81 65.91
N ILE A 41 9.32 -8.88 65.97
CA ILE A 41 10.10 -9.79 65.11
C ILE A 41 9.78 -11.25 65.44
N ILE A 42 9.71 -11.62 66.73
CA ILE A 42 9.38 -12.98 67.17
C ILE A 42 7.97 -13.37 66.70
N THR A 43 7.00 -12.47 66.83
CA THR A 43 5.62 -12.69 66.36
C THR A 43 5.58 -12.87 64.85
N GLN A 44 6.27 -12.03 64.07
CA GLN A 44 6.33 -12.18 62.61
C GLN A 44 7.01 -13.49 62.17
N VAL A 45 8.06 -13.89 62.88
CA VAL A 45 8.74 -15.17 62.62
C VAL A 45 7.82 -16.34 62.93
N ASN A 46 7.10 -16.30 64.05
CA ASN A 46 6.15 -17.34 64.42
C ASN A 46 5.00 -17.46 63.41
N ASP A 47 4.42 -16.33 62.99
CA ASP A 47 3.37 -16.29 61.97
C ASP A 47 3.87 -16.78 60.60
N PHE A 48 5.13 -16.49 60.26
CA PHE A 48 5.76 -17.01 59.05
C PHE A 48 5.96 -18.53 59.12
N TYR A 49 6.44 -19.06 60.25
CA TYR A 49 6.60 -20.50 60.43
C TYR A 49 5.25 -21.23 60.40
N ASP A 50 4.23 -20.73 61.10
CA ASP A 50 2.91 -21.33 61.11
C ASP A 50 2.26 -21.28 59.71
N SER A 51 2.38 -20.16 59.00
CA SER A 51 1.86 -20.05 57.63
C SER A 51 2.63 -20.94 56.64
N ALA A 52 3.96 -21.00 56.74
CA ALA A 52 4.79 -21.82 55.86
C ALA A 52 4.56 -23.32 56.12
N TRP A 53 4.44 -23.73 57.38
CA TRP A 53 4.11 -25.10 57.76
C TRP A 53 2.73 -25.50 57.26
N LEU A 54 1.71 -24.65 57.44
CA LEU A 54 0.36 -24.92 56.93
C LEU A 54 0.36 -25.06 55.40
N LYS A 55 1.04 -24.16 54.68
CA LYS A 55 1.17 -24.21 53.22
C LYS A 55 1.92 -25.47 52.77
N LEU A 56 2.98 -25.86 53.47
CA LEU A 56 3.74 -27.07 53.18
C LEU A 56 2.88 -28.33 53.38
N ILE A 57 2.14 -28.41 54.48
CA ILE A 57 1.20 -29.52 54.75
C ILE A 57 0.14 -29.59 53.65
N ILE A 58 -0.46 -28.45 53.26
CA ILE A 58 -1.44 -28.40 52.17
C ILE A 58 -0.83 -28.91 50.85
N VAL A 59 0.38 -28.45 50.49
CA VAL A 59 1.05 -28.89 49.25
C VAL A 59 1.36 -30.39 49.28
N ILE A 60 1.85 -30.92 50.41
CA ILE A 60 2.14 -32.35 50.56
C ILE A 60 0.86 -33.18 50.55
N SER A 61 -0.22 -32.74 51.19
CA SER A 61 -1.52 -33.42 51.18
C SER A 61 -2.16 -33.41 49.79
N ILE A 62 -2.11 -32.27 49.09
CA ILE A 62 -2.60 -32.16 47.71
C ILE A 62 -1.77 -33.06 46.80
N LEU A 63 -0.44 -33.04 46.87
CA LEU A 63 0.41 -33.93 46.08
C LEU A 63 0.18 -35.41 46.45
N GLY A 64 0.08 -35.73 47.74
CA GLY A 64 -0.14 -37.09 48.23
C GLY A 64 -1.49 -37.68 47.86
N ILE A 65 -2.49 -36.86 47.54
CA ILE A 65 -3.84 -37.31 47.12
C ILE A 65 -4.00 -37.18 45.61
N LEU A 66 -3.68 -36.03 45.00
CA LEU A 66 -3.84 -35.82 43.56
C LEU A 66 -2.84 -36.63 42.75
N VAL A 67 -1.58 -36.78 43.18
CA VAL A 67 -0.59 -37.51 42.36
C VAL A 67 -0.98 -38.99 42.22
N PRO A 68 -1.38 -39.72 43.27
CA PRO A 68 -1.87 -41.10 43.10
C PRO A 68 -3.17 -41.19 42.32
N ILE A 69 -4.09 -40.22 42.45
CA ILE A 69 -5.34 -40.20 41.68
C ILE A 69 -5.06 -39.95 40.20
N VAL A 70 -4.21 -38.99 39.87
CA VAL A 70 -3.78 -38.70 38.48
C VAL A 70 -2.99 -39.88 37.93
N ALA A 71 -2.06 -40.45 38.70
CA ALA A 71 -1.31 -41.64 38.29
C ALA A 71 -2.21 -42.87 38.09
N GLN A 72 -3.19 -43.11 38.97
CA GLN A 72 -4.18 -44.18 38.80
C GLN A 72 -5.14 -43.92 37.64
N TYR A 73 -5.48 -42.65 37.38
CA TYR A 73 -6.31 -42.25 36.24
C TYR A 73 -5.57 -42.49 34.92
N PHE A 74 -4.30 -42.09 34.83
CA PHE A 74 -3.44 -42.36 33.67
C PHE A 74 -3.11 -43.85 33.50
N GLN A 75 -2.97 -44.62 34.58
CA GLN A 75 -2.75 -46.07 34.50
C GLN A 75 -4.00 -46.85 34.09
N ARG A 76 -5.21 -46.39 34.42
CA ARG A 76 -6.46 -47.16 34.20
C ARG A 76 -7.17 -46.87 32.88
N LYS A 77 -6.81 -45.81 32.16
CA LYS A 77 -7.43 -45.50 30.87
C LYS A 77 -6.39 -44.96 29.89
N ASN A 78 -6.03 -45.78 28.90
CA ASN A 78 -5.78 -45.28 27.55
C ASN A 78 -4.68 -44.22 27.36
N LEU A 79 -3.47 -44.41 27.90
CA LEU A 79 -2.34 -43.56 27.51
C LEU A 79 -2.06 -43.65 25.99
N ASN A 80 -2.24 -44.82 25.39
CA ASN A 80 -2.14 -44.98 23.94
C ASN A 80 -3.30 -44.29 23.22
N ASP A 81 -4.57 -44.57 23.57
CA ASP A 81 -5.69 -43.97 22.85
C ASP A 81 -5.80 -42.45 23.06
N LEU A 82 -5.37 -41.89 24.20
CA LEU A 82 -5.34 -40.44 24.41
C LEU A 82 -4.21 -39.79 23.61
N THR A 83 -3.05 -40.45 23.53
CA THR A 83 -1.93 -39.97 22.69
C THR A 83 -2.27 -40.09 21.21
N GLU A 84 -2.97 -41.15 20.80
CA GLU A 84 -3.46 -41.37 19.44
C GLU A 84 -4.60 -40.40 19.09
N PHE A 85 -5.52 -40.14 20.02
CA PHE A 85 -6.57 -39.13 19.87
C PHE A 85 -5.98 -37.73 19.76
N ILE A 86 -5.05 -37.34 20.64
CA ILE A 86 -4.38 -36.04 20.57
C ILE A 86 -3.53 -35.94 19.30
N ARG A 87 -2.80 -36.99 18.91
CA ARG A 87 -2.00 -37.02 17.69
C ARG A 87 -2.88 -36.88 16.45
N ASN A 88 -3.98 -37.61 16.38
CA ASN A 88 -4.91 -37.55 15.24
C ASN A 88 -5.62 -36.20 15.22
N GLN A 89 -6.13 -35.71 16.35
CA GLN A 89 -6.83 -34.42 16.40
C GLN A 89 -5.90 -33.23 16.14
N MET A 90 -4.64 -33.31 16.61
CA MET A 90 -3.63 -32.29 16.37
C MET A 90 -3.16 -32.36 14.91
N ASN A 91 -2.89 -33.54 14.36
CA ASN A 91 -2.56 -33.70 12.94
C ASN A 91 -3.72 -33.22 12.05
N ASP A 92 -4.95 -33.64 12.30
CA ASP A 92 -6.13 -33.18 11.55
C ASP A 92 -6.31 -31.66 11.64
N SER A 93 -6.03 -31.05 12.79
CA SER A 93 -6.06 -29.59 12.94
C SER A 93 -4.90 -28.89 12.23
N PHE A 94 -3.72 -29.51 12.18
CA PHE A 94 -2.56 -28.97 11.45
C PHE A 94 -2.77 -29.10 9.95
N ASP A 95 -3.20 -30.26 9.49
CA ASP A 95 -3.49 -30.55 8.08
C ASP A 95 -4.61 -29.63 7.57
N ARG A 96 -5.71 -29.47 8.32
CA ARG A 96 -6.76 -28.48 7.97
C ARG A 96 -6.24 -27.06 7.91
N ARG A 97 -5.39 -26.65 8.87
CA ARG A 97 -4.80 -25.30 8.85
C ARG A 97 -3.84 -25.12 7.68
N ILE A 98 -3.10 -26.15 7.30
CA ILE A 98 -2.22 -26.12 6.13
C ILE A 98 -3.08 -26.00 4.87
N GLU A 99 -4.14 -26.81 4.73
CA GLU A 99 -5.08 -26.74 3.62
C GLU A 99 -5.75 -25.35 3.53
N GLU A 100 -6.23 -24.80 4.64
CA GLU A 100 -6.81 -23.44 4.70
C GLU A 100 -5.78 -22.38 4.30
N LEU A 101 -4.52 -22.51 4.73
CA LEU A 101 -3.46 -21.57 4.38
C LEU A 101 -3.07 -21.67 2.90
N GLU A 102 -3.01 -22.90 2.38
CA GLU A 102 -2.74 -23.17 0.96
C GLU A 102 -3.86 -22.64 0.08
N GLU A 103 -5.13 -22.86 0.46
CA GLU A 103 -6.29 -22.35 -0.24
C GLU A 103 -6.34 -20.82 -0.19
N PHE A 104 -6.13 -20.22 0.99
CA PHE A 104 -6.08 -18.77 1.13
C PHE A 104 -4.95 -18.15 0.28
N ASN A 105 -3.75 -18.72 0.34
CA ASN A 105 -2.62 -18.25 -0.45
C ASN A 105 -2.87 -18.44 -1.94
N ARG A 106 -3.42 -19.58 -2.36
CA ARG A 106 -3.78 -19.83 -3.76
C ARG A 106 -4.79 -18.80 -4.25
N ASN A 107 -5.87 -18.60 -3.53
CA ASN A 107 -6.92 -17.64 -3.89
C ASN A 107 -6.37 -16.20 -3.93
N LYS A 108 -5.51 -15.84 -2.98
CA LYS A 108 -4.87 -14.51 -2.96
C LYS A 108 -3.91 -14.32 -4.13
N ILE A 109 -3.06 -15.30 -4.41
CA ILE A 109 -2.11 -15.27 -5.54
C ILE A 109 -2.87 -15.23 -6.86
N GLU A 110 -3.90 -16.07 -7.04
CA GLU A 110 -4.73 -16.07 -8.24
C GLU A 110 -5.46 -14.73 -8.43
N GLY A 111 -5.98 -14.15 -7.34
CA GLY A 111 -6.60 -12.83 -7.36
C GLY A 111 -5.62 -11.72 -7.76
N GLU A 112 -4.43 -11.67 -7.14
CA GLU A 112 -3.39 -10.70 -7.50
C GLU A 112 -2.91 -10.90 -8.95
N LEU A 113 -2.75 -12.15 -9.39
CA LEU A 113 -2.33 -12.48 -10.76
C LEU A 113 -3.35 -12.03 -11.79
N LEU A 114 -4.65 -12.20 -11.50
CA LEU A 114 -5.72 -11.69 -12.35
C LEU A 114 -5.68 -10.15 -12.43
N GLU A 115 -5.55 -9.46 -11.30
CA GLU A 115 -5.46 -8.00 -11.26
C GLU A 115 -4.24 -7.47 -12.02
N PHE A 116 -3.08 -8.14 -11.88
CA PHE A 116 -1.88 -7.80 -12.64
C PHE A 116 -2.07 -8.02 -14.13
N LYS A 117 -2.72 -9.12 -14.53
CA LYS A 117 -3.00 -9.41 -15.93
C LYS A 117 -3.91 -8.35 -16.55
N ASP A 118 -4.96 -7.95 -15.84
CA ASP A 118 -5.89 -6.91 -16.30
C ASP A 118 -5.17 -5.56 -16.46
N LYS A 119 -4.33 -5.18 -15.49
CA LYS A 119 -3.51 -3.95 -15.58
C LYS A 119 -2.52 -4.00 -16.75
N ILE A 120 -1.89 -5.15 -17.01
CA ILE A 120 -0.98 -5.31 -18.14
C ILE A 120 -1.75 -5.13 -19.45
N THR A 121 -2.92 -5.76 -19.60
CA THR A 121 -3.76 -5.61 -20.79
C THR A 121 -4.21 -4.16 -20.99
N GLU A 122 -4.59 -3.46 -19.92
CA GLU A 122 -4.93 -2.03 -19.99
C GLU A 122 -3.73 -1.18 -20.46
N ILE A 123 -2.55 -1.43 -19.91
CA ILE A 123 -1.31 -0.73 -20.31
C ILE A 123 -0.96 -1.02 -21.78
N GLU A 124 -1.09 -2.27 -22.23
CA GLU A 124 -0.85 -2.66 -23.62
C GLU A 124 -1.80 -1.93 -24.58
N GLU A 125 -3.09 -1.83 -24.21
CA GLU A 125 -4.08 -1.09 -25.00
C GLU A 125 -3.75 0.41 -25.05
N GLN A 126 -3.41 1.02 -23.91
CA GLN A 126 -3.01 2.43 -23.83
C GLN A 126 -1.74 2.71 -24.63
N ASN A 127 -0.75 1.82 -24.57
CA ASN A 127 0.48 1.93 -25.34
C ASN A 127 0.20 1.84 -26.84
N SER A 128 -0.66 0.91 -27.27
CA SER A 128 -1.07 0.78 -28.67
C SER A 128 -1.69 2.08 -29.18
N LYS A 129 -2.64 2.67 -28.45
CA LYS A 129 -3.25 3.97 -28.81
C LYS A 129 -2.23 5.10 -28.85
N THR A 130 -1.30 5.12 -27.90
CA THR A 130 -0.24 6.12 -27.83
C THR A 130 0.72 6.03 -29.02
N LEU A 131 1.05 4.81 -29.47
CA LEU A 131 1.88 4.60 -30.67
C LEU A 131 1.18 5.13 -31.93
N VAL A 132 -0.13 4.90 -32.07
CA VAL A 132 -0.92 5.46 -33.17
C VAL A 132 -0.92 7.00 -33.13
N GLU A 133 -1.10 7.60 -31.95
CA GLU A 133 -1.03 9.07 -31.80
C GLU A 133 0.37 9.62 -32.12
N LEU A 134 1.42 8.89 -31.77
CA LEU A 134 2.81 9.25 -32.07
C LEU A 134 3.07 9.21 -33.57
N ASP A 135 2.60 8.19 -34.26
CA ASP A 135 2.72 8.07 -35.73
C ASP A 135 1.92 9.19 -36.42
N ALA A 136 0.70 9.47 -35.96
CA ALA A 136 -0.12 10.57 -36.46
C ALA A 136 0.61 11.92 -36.31
N SER A 137 1.21 12.15 -35.15
CA SER A 137 1.98 13.36 -34.84
C SER A 137 3.26 13.45 -35.65
N THR A 138 3.93 12.33 -35.90
CA THR A 138 5.13 12.24 -36.74
C THR A 138 4.80 12.65 -38.17
N TYR A 139 3.71 12.13 -38.75
CA TYR A 139 3.27 12.55 -40.08
C TYR A 139 2.87 14.03 -40.11
N TYR A 140 2.20 14.55 -39.08
CA TYR A 140 1.92 15.97 -38.99
C TYR A 140 3.21 16.81 -39.05
N LEU A 141 4.23 16.46 -38.27
CA LEU A 141 5.51 17.15 -38.26
C LEU A 141 6.24 17.05 -39.60
N GLN A 142 6.24 15.88 -40.25
CA GLN A 142 6.80 15.69 -41.59
C GLN A 142 6.08 16.58 -42.62
N GLY A 143 4.75 16.66 -42.54
CA GLY A 143 3.95 17.56 -43.38
C GLY A 143 4.33 19.02 -43.15
N ARG A 144 4.44 19.45 -41.88
CA ARG A 144 4.87 20.81 -41.51
C ARG A 144 6.27 21.14 -42.01
N ALA A 145 7.23 20.24 -41.87
CA ALA A 145 8.59 20.42 -42.36
C ALA A 145 8.62 20.58 -43.89
N SER A 146 7.80 19.80 -44.59
CA SER A 146 7.65 19.88 -46.05
C SER A 146 7.02 21.20 -46.49
N VAL A 147 6.02 21.71 -45.74
CA VAL A 147 5.43 23.05 -45.98
C VAL A 147 6.46 24.16 -45.79
N LEU A 148 7.24 24.11 -44.71
CA LEU A 148 8.31 25.08 -44.45
C LEU A 148 9.35 25.11 -45.57
N SER A 149 9.62 23.95 -46.18
CA SER A 149 10.49 23.79 -47.33
C SER A 149 9.81 24.10 -48.68
N LYS A 150 8.56 24.57 -48.67
CA LYS A 150 7.71 24.83 -49.86
C LYS A 150 7.48 23.60 -50.75
N GLN A 151 7.67 22.41 -50.22
CA GLN A 151 7.39 21.13 -50.88
C GLN A 151 5.95 20.68 -50.58
N TYR A 152 4.98 21.45 -51.09
CA TYR A 152 3.56 21.23 -50.79
C TYR A 152 3.06 19.85 -51.20
N PHE A 153 3.54 19.31 -52.32
CA PHE A 153 3.14 17.97 -52.78
C PHE A 153 3.60 16.85 -51.83
N LEU A 154 4.74 16.98 -51.16
CA LEU A 154 5.18 16.03 -50.13
C LEU A 154 4.38 16.20 -48.84
N SER A 155 3.83 17.38 -48.60
CA SER A 155 3.07 17.70 -47.39
C SER A 155 1.66 17.08 -47.41
N ILE A 156 1.04 17.00 -48.59
CA ILE A 156 -0.30 16.43 -48.80
C ILE A 156 -0.42 15.01 -48.21
N PRO A 157 0.39 14.02 -48.65
CA PRO A 157 0.26 12.66 -48.15
C PRO A 157 0.52 12.57 -46.65
N SER A 158 1.43 13.38 -46.11
CA SER A 158 1.70 13.44 -44.67
C SER A 158 0.49 13.93 -43.87
N PHE A 159 -0.17 15.01 -44.31
CA PHE A 159 -1.37 15.50 -43.60
C PHE A 159 -2.55 14.54 -43.73
N LEU A 160 -2.73 13.88 -44.88
CA LEU A 160 -3.78 12.87 -45.05
C LEU A 160 -3.55 11.64 -44.15
N LYS A 161 -2.33 11.12 -44.08
CA LYS A 161 -1.97 10.00 -43.18
C LYS A 161 -2.13 10.39 -41.71
N SER A 162 -1.72 11.60 -41.36
CA SER A 162 -1.91 12.13 -40.01
C SER A 162 -3.40 12.21 -39.65
N ALA A 163 -4.23 12.72 -40.56
CA ALA A 163 -5.68 12.79 -40.36
C ALA A 163 -6.27 11.39 -40.17
N TYR A 164 -5.92 10.45 -41.05
CA TYR A 164 -6.33 9.05 -40.98
C TYR A 164 -6.06 8.45 -39.60
N LEU A 165 -4.82 8.54 -39.13
CA LEU A 165 -4.45 7.96 -37.84
C LEU A 165 -5.13 8.66 -36.66
N PHE A 166 -5.30 9.98 -36.69
CA PHE A 166 -5.97 10.68 -35.58
C PHE A 166 -7.43 10.24 -35.39
N LEU A 167 -8.13 9.81 -36.45
CA LEU A 167 -9.51 9.34 -36.34
C LEU A 167 -9.66 8.03 -35.55
N ASP A 168 -8.62 7.20 -35.58
CA ASP A 168 -8.50 5.95 -34.81
C ASP A 168 -8.01 6.16 -33.37
N THR A 169 -7.72 7.40 -32.96
CA THR A 169 -7.31 7.74 -31.58
C THR A 169 -8.46 8.29 -30.74
N ASP A 170 -8.17 8.50 -29.45
CA ASP A 170 -9.04 9.21 -28.51
C ASP A 170 -9.11 10.73 -28.79
N ARG A 171 -8.40 11.23 -29.82
CA ARG A 171 -8.31 12.66 -30.19
C ARG A 171 -8.68 12.92 -31.67
N PRO A 172 -9.86 12.49 -32.13
CA PRO A 172 -10.27 12.62 -33.53
C PRO A 172 -10.42 14.07 -34.00
N GLU A 173 -10.64 15.02 -33.08
CA GLU A 173 -10.70 16.45 -33.38
C GLU A 173 -9.40 16.98 -33.99
N ARG A 174 -8.26 16.30 -33.77
CA ARG A 174 -6.98 16.68 -34.37
C ARG A 174 -6.93 16.46 -35.88
N ALA A 175 -7.79 15.60 -36.44
CA ALA A 175 -7.93 15.46 -37.89
C ALA A 175 -8.35 16.79 -38.53
N ASN A 176 -9.17 17.60 -37.84
CA ASN A 176 -9.58 18.92 -38.32
C ASN A 176 -8.39 19.85 -38.59
N VAL A 177 -7.38 19.84 -37.72
CA VAL A 177 -6.14 20.61 -37.89
C VAL A 177 -5.37 20.16 -39.13
N GLN A 178 -5.41 18.86 -39.45
CA GLN A 178 -4.76 18.32 -40.64
C GLN A 178 -5.44 18.83 -41.91
N PHE A 179 -6.77 18.86 -41.96
CA PHE A 179 -7.50 19.41 -43.11
C PHE A 179 -7.27 20.91 -43.31
N VAL A 180 -7.12 21.69 -42.23
CA VAL A 180 -6.72 23.11 -42.31
C VAL A 180 -5.34 23.25 -42.97
N ASN A 181 -4.35 22.45 -42.54
CA ASN A 181 -3.01 22.48 -43.13
C ASN A 181 -3.00 21.96 -44.57
N LEU A 182 -3.77 20.91 -44.86
CA LEU A 182 -3.90 20.36 -46.20
C LEU A 182 -4.50 21.38 -47.17
N LYS A 183 -5.55 22.10 -46.77
CA LYS A 183 -6.13 23.21 -47.53
C LYS A 183 -5.09 24.29 -47.83
N LEU A 184 -4.24 24.65 -46.86
CA LEU A 184 -3.16 25.61 -47.07
C LEU A 184 -2.17 25.12 -48.13
N CYS A 185 -1.79 23.84 -48.11
CA CYS A 185 -0.93 23.25 -49.13
C CYS A 185 -1.57 23.32 -50.52
N LEU A 186 -2.83 22.91 -50.64
CA LEU A 186 -3.54 22.86 -51.92
C LEU A 186 -3.73 24.24 -52.55
N LYS A 187 -3.91 25.29 -51.74
CA LYS A 187 -3.96 26.68 -52.24
C LYS A 187 -2.67 27.13 -52.94
N ASN A 188 -1.53 26.50 -52.64
CA ASN A 188 -0.25 26.82 -53.24
C ASN A 188 0.09 25.92 -54.46
N ILE A 189 -0.86 25.09 -54.91
CA ILE A 189 -0.71 24.20 -56.05
C ILE A 189 -1.65 24.66 -57.16
N ASN A 190 -1.10 24.82 -58.38
CA ASN A 190 -1.86 25.30 -59.56
C ASN A 190 -1.84 24.31 -60.73
N SER A 191 -1.35 23.09 -60.52
CA SER A 191 -1.33 22.06 -61.57
C SER A 191 -1.67 20.69 -60.98
N THR A 192 -2.11 19.77 -61.83
CA THR A 192 -2.49 18.41 -61.43
C THR A 192 -1.29 17.53 -61.12
N LYS A 193 -0.12 17.80 -61.71
CA LYS A 193 1.11 16.99 -61.55
C LYS A 193 1.50 16.76 -60.07
N PRO A 194 1.53 17.77 -59.18
CA PRO A 194 1.69 17.56 -57.74
C PRO A 194 0.69 16.60 -57.08
N ILE A 195 -0.57 16.63 -57.51
CA ILE A 195 -1.63 15.73 -56.99
C ILE A 195 -1.36 14.29 -57.45
N GLU A 196 -0.98 14.09 -58.72
CA GLU A 196 -0.60 12.79 -59.25
C GLU A 196 0.63 12.21 -58.54
N GLN A 197 1.64 13.04 -58.24
CA GLN A 197 2.81 12.65 -57.46
C GLN A 197 2.42 12.26 -56.02
N SER A 198 1.52 13.01 -55.40
CA SER A 198 1.01 12.70 -54.05
C SER A 198 0.25 11.36 -54.05
N ASN A 199 -0.60 11.12 -55.06
CA ASN A 199 -1.28 9.84 -55.25
C ASN A 199 -0.30 8.68 -55.40
N LYS A 200 0.79 8.87 -56.16
CA LYS A 200 1.84 7.86 -56.30
C LYS A 200 2.47 7.51 -54.93
N LEU A 201 2.84 8.53 -54.14
CA LEU A 201 3.42 8.33 -52.81
C LEU A 201 2.47 7.67 -51.82
N LEU A 202 1.16 7.93 -51.92
CA LEU A 202 0.17 7.27 -51.08
C LEU A 202 -0.02 5.80 -51.47
N LYS A 203 -0.05 5.50 -52.78
CA LYS A 203 -0.15 4.13 -53.31
C LYS A 203 1.06 3.26 -53.01
N GLU A 204 2.27 3.84 -53.09
CA GLU A 204 3.52 3.14 -52.77
C GLU A 204 3.74 2.98 -51.26
N GLY A 205 3.00 3.74 -50.44
CA GLY A 205 3.07 3.67 -48.99
C GLY A 205 2.17 2.60 -48.36
N SER A 206 2.18 2.55 -47.02
CA SER A 206 1.47 1.53 -46.22
C SER A 206 -0.05 1.49 -46.44
N TYR A 207 -0.66 2.64 -46.75
CA TYR A 207 -2.11 2.78 -46.87
C TYR A 207 -2.66 2.36 -48.24
N LYS A 208 -1.82 2.38 -49.28
CA LYS A 208 -2.17 1.94 -50.65
C LYS A 208 -3.41 2.61 -51.25
N MET A 209 -3.77 3.80 -50.77
CA MET A 209 -4.91 4.60 -51.25
C MET A 209 -4.45 5.79 -52.09
N THR A 210 -5.37 6.34 -52.87
CA THR A 210 -5.29 7.67 -53.49
C THR A 210 -5.86 8.73 -52.57
N ILE A 211 -5.64 10.00 -52.93
CA ILE A 211 -6.28 11.13 -52.28
C ILE A 211 -7.80 11.01 -52.35
N ASP A 212 -8.37 10.66 -53.50
CA ASP A 212 -9.82 10.57 -53.65
C ASP A 212 -10.41 9.46 -52.76
N GLU A 213 -9.77 8.28 -52.71
CA GLU A 213 -10.17 7.19 -51.81
C GLU A 213 -10.05 7.58 -50.32
N MET A 214 -8.99 8.32 -49.95
CA MET A 214 -8.86 8.84 -48.58
C MET A 214 -9.94 9.86 -48.24
N ILE A 215 -10.30 10.72 -49.18
CA ILE A 215 -11.40 11.68 -49.00
C ILE A 215 -12.74 10.94 -48.80
N GLU A 216 -13.04 9.94 -49.62
CA GLU A 216 -14.25 9.12 -49.47
C GLU A 216 -14.30 8.42 -48.10
N TYR A 217 -13.16 7.90 -47.63
CA TYR A 217 -13.03 7.37 -46.28
C TYR A 217 -13.35 8.44 -45.22
N PHE A 218 -12.83 9.66 -45.35
CA PHE A 218 -13.10 10.74 -44.39
C PHE A 218 -14.54 11.23 -44.42
N GLU A 219 -15.18 11.25 -45.59
CA GLU A 219 -16.59 11.63 -45.74
C GLU A 219 -17.53 10.60 -45.09
N SER A 220 -17.18 9.32 -45.18
CA SER A 220 -17.98 8.20 -44.65
C SER A 220 -17.69 7.84 -43.19
N HIS A 221 -16.65 8.40 -42.58
CA HIS A 221 -16.30 8.15 -41.19
C HIS A 221 -17.39 8.63 -40.21
N ASP A 222 -17.63 7.87 -39.14
CA ASP A 222 -18.62 8.17 -38.10
C ASP A 222 -18.41 9.53 -37.39
N LYS A 223 -17.17 10.01 -37.36
CA LYS A 223 -16.75 11.27 -36.71
C LYS A 223 -16.64 12.44 -37.69
N ASN A 224 -17.17 12.32 -38.91
CA ASN A 224 -17.01 13.33 -39.97
C ASN A 224 -17.45 14.75 -39.56
N GLU A 225 -18.47 14.86 -38.72
CA GLU A 225 -19.03 16.14 -38.27
C GLU A 225 -17.99 17.01 -37.52
N LEU A 226 -16.91 16.41 -36.98
CA LEU A 226 -15.82 17.15 -36.31
C LEU A 226 -14.96 17.97 -37.28
N TYR A 227 -14.90 17.60 -38.56
CA TYR A 227 -13.99 18.20 -39.53
C TYR A 227 -14.60 18.48 -40.91
N LYS A 228 -15.89 18.14 -41.09
CA LYS A 228 -16.64 18.25 -42.34
C LYS A 228 -16.43 19.55 -43.09
N VAL A 229 -16.53 20.70 -42.40
CA VAL A 229 -16.36 22.03 -43.00
C VAL A 229 -14.98 22.20 -43.65
N ASN A 230 -13.93 21.72 -43.00
CA ASN A 230 -12.57 21.82 -43.55
C ASN A 230 -12.31 20.76 -44.61
N LEU A 231 -12.89 19.57 -44.50
CA LEU A 231 -12.84 18.55 -45.54
C LEU A 231 -13.53 19.02 -46.83
N GLU A 232 -14.72 19.61 -46.75
CA GLU A 232 -15.42 20.20 -47.90
C GLU A 232 -14.58 21.30 -48.57
N ALA A 233 -13.88 22.11 -47.78
CA ALA A 233 -12.96 23.11 -48.29
C ALA A 233 -11.74 22.49 -49.00
N VAL A 234 -11.20 21.38 -48.48
CA VAL A 234 -10.14 20.60 -49.14
C VAL A 234 -10.64 20.05 -50.48
N ILE A 235 -11.83 19.44 -50.50
CA ILE A 235 -12.45 18.89 -51.70
C ILE A 235 -12.63 19.99 -52.77
N LYS A 236 -13.06 21.18 -52.36
CA LYS A 236 -13.20 22.33 -53.26
C LYS A 236 -11.87 22.74 -53.90
N GLU A 237 -10.78 22.77 -53.11
CA GLU A 237 -9.45 23.09 -53.64
C GLU A 237 -8.91 21.99 -54.57
N ILE A 238 -9.16 20.72 -54.26
CA ILE A 238 -8.81 19.60 -55.15
C ILE A 238 -9.55 19.74 -56.50
N LYS A 239 -10.85 20.03 -56.47
CA LYS A 239 -11.66 20.28 -57.67
C LYS A 239 -11.14 21.48 -58.48
N ARG A 240 -10.75 22.57 -57.82
CA ARG A 240 -10.11 23.74 -58.47
C ARG A 240 -8.85 23.32 -59.24
N ILE A 241 -7.98 22.53 -58.61
CA ILE A 241 -6.73 22.07 -59.24
C ILE A 241 -7.02 21.14 -60.43
N LYS A 242 -7.97 20.21 -60.29
CA LYS A 242 -8.35 19.26 -61.35
C LYS A 242 -8.98 19.94 -62.57
N ASN A 243 -9.70 21.05 -62.37
CA ASN A 243 -10.40 21.76 -63.43
C ASN A 243 -9.52 22.83 -64.14
N GLY A 244 -8.21 22.87 -63.87
CA GLY A 244 -7.28 23.79 -64.52
C GLY A 244 -7.34 25.21 -63.94
N GLY A 245 -6.94 25.33 -62.67
CA GLY A 245 -7.00 26.57 -61.88
C GLY A 245 -6.40 27.81 -62.51
#